data_AF-A0A859FIB7-F1
#
_entry.id   AF-A0A859FIB7-F1
#
_cell.length_a   1.000
_cell.length_b   1.000
_cell.length_c   1.000
_cell.angle_alpha   90.00
_cell.angle_beta   90.00
_cell.angle_gamma   90.00
#
_symmetry.space_group_name_H-M   'P 1'
#
loop_
_entity.id
_entity.type
_entity.pdbx_description
1 polymer ?
#
loop_
_entity_poly.entity_id
_entity_poly.type
_entity_poly.pdbx_seq_one_letter_code
_entity_poly.pdbx_strand_id
1 'polypeptide(L)'
;MSDAITGLDVVGQFFAILLFLVPIVLISRLVVAGSRFSPILIVVILGLGSGFLLEFTGISTPGLANLPFIDLMAGTTIIALVVSFFVGGQELRKILSKKSLEEEADDIVDYSGEKPVAGTTRTQFFFILRAFLLLLGIQTLMRAILGTGNEFQSFYPFLAVVGLFLATFLLNNKARFVNKKGYVNKGIIEIIGIVVVLFGSFHISGAVESVIALPQIFFAMMISAAFGALAYNYVAGPTLRALLFAGIPVVLAANFLVGGSRISEAFAIPGVNAVLVYGFFGQLLWMFGGIALIMFFAKTANARNLAPGMAGALSHSGLTGACTAGDFGKTAASRAPIMINIPFFGHIFVFSILAVSAERGALWIGPAMILVAIGIGLTALALKNLRKANNEDRKEVTALMQFSFGWQIVAVFGGLSLLSLSSLAMDYSAMAQASAISHFGLFAAIQEGMFGTEASLLIPFIFSMPFLVHPIVFYMFGKAMERDGEMPVKPVYVLAAIGLVGALVALVL
;
A
#
# COMPACT_ATOMS: atom_id res chain seq x y z
N MET A 1 -38.88 1.76 -8.31
CA MET A 1 -38.67 1.94 -9.76
C MET A 1 -37.16 1.93 -9.96
N SER A 2 -36.60 0.94 -10.67
CA SER A 2 -35.18 0.99 -11.03
C SER A 2 -35.05 1.99 -12.18
N ASP A 3 -34.49 3.16 -11.92
CA ASP A 3 -34.08 4.04 -13.01
C ASP A 3 -33.04 3.27 -13.84
N ALA A 4 -33.30 3.14 -15.13
CA ALA A 4 -32.39 2.47 -16.04
C ALA A 4 -31.10 3.29 -16.10
N ILE A 5 -29.98 2.72 -15.66
CA ILE A 5 -28.66 3.35 -15.73
C ILE A 5 -28.39 3.73 -17.17
N THR A 6 -28.16 5.01 -17.40
CA THR A 6 -27.94 5.56 -18.73
C THR A 6 -26.45 5.60 -19.07
N GLY A 7 -26.13 5.70 -20.36
CA GLY A 7 -24.75 5.96 -20.79
C GLY A 7 -24.20 7.30 -20.28
N LEU A 8 -25.07 8.27 -19.97
CA LEU A 8 -24.68 9.55 -19.38
C LEU A 8 -24.19 9.38 -17.93
N ASP A 9 -24.80 8.49 -17.16
CA ASP A 9 -24.37 8.18 -15.79
C ASP A 9 -22.95 7.61 -15.79
N VAL A 10 -22.65 6.71 -16.72
CA VAL A 10 -21.31 6.12 -16.89
C VAL A 10 -20.26 7.19 -17.20
N VAL A 11 -20.59 8.11 -18.12
CA VAL A 11 -19.69 9.20 -18.50
C VAL A 11 -19.49 10.16 -17.32
N GLY A 12 -20.57 10.50 -16.61
CA GLY A 12 -20.52 11.34 -15.40
C GLY A 12 -19.63 10.72 -14.33
N GLN A 13 -19.79 9.43 -14.04
CA GLN A 13 -18.96 8.67 -13.10
C GLN A 13 -17.49 8.67 -13.51
N PHE A 14 -17.20 8.46 -14.81
CA PHE A 14 -15.83 8.51 -15.35
C PHE A 14 -15.19 9.88 -15.15
N PHE A 15 -15.89 10.97 -15.46
CA PHE A 15 -15.36 12.31 -15.25
C PHE A 15 -15.22 12.65 -13.78
N ALA A 16 -16.15 12.19 -12.92
CA ALA A 16 -16.03 12.36 -11.48
C ALA A 16 -14.73 11.74 -10.96
N ILE A 17 -14.45 10.47 -11.24
CA ILE A 17 -13.20 9.83 -10.78
C ILE A 17 -11.95 10.52 -11.35
N LEU A 18 -11.99 10.96 -12.61
CA LEU A 18 -10.87 11.66 -13.23
C LEU A 18 -10.61 13.00 -12.54
N LEU A 19 -11.67 13.78 -12.27
CA LEU A 19 -11.60 15.13 -11.71
C LEU A 19 -11.39 15.15 -10.19
N PHE A 20 -11.64 14.05 -9.48
CA PHE A 20 -11.23 13.93 -8.08
C PHE A 20 -9.81 13.38 -7.96
N LEU A 21 -9.55 12.20 -8.51
CA LEU A 21 -8.33 11.45 -8.19
C LEU A 21 -7.07 12.07 -8.79
N VAL A 22 -7.11 12.47 -10.07
CA VAL A 22 -5.94 13.05 -10.74
C VAL A 22 -5.57 14.40 -10.12
N PRO A 23 -6.52 15.35 -9.91
CA PRO A 23 -6.21 16.61 -9.23
C PRO A 23 -5.71 16.44 -7.81
N ILE A 24 -6.25 15.52 -7.00
CA ILE A 24 -5.71 15.24 -5.66
C ILE A 24 -4.21 14.92 -5.75
N VAL A 25 -3.80 14.03 -6.66
CA VAL A 25 -2.38 13.66 -6.82
C VAL A 25 -1.54 14.83 -7.36
N LEU A 26 -2.05 15.58 -8.35
CA LEU A 26 -1.30 16.70 -8.94
C LEU A 26 -1.13 17.87 -7.97
N ILE A 27 -2.19 18.28 -7.28
CA ILE A 27 -2.14 19.33 -6.25
C ILE A 27 -1.19 18.91 -5.14
N SER A 28 -1.23 17.65 -4.73
CA SER A 28 -0.32 17.13 -3.70
C SER A 28 1.15 17.31 -4.06
N ARG A 29 1.50 17.04 -5.32
CA ARG A 29 2.87 17.26 -5.83
C ARG A 29 3.22 18.74 -5.98
N LEU A 30 2.24 19.57 -6.32
CA LEU A 30 2.39 21.02 -6.39
C LEU A 30 2.69 21.61 -5.01
N VAL A 31 1.93 21.22 -3.98
CA VAL A 31 2.08 21.74 -2.61
C VAL A 31 3.46 21.45 -2.04
N VAL A 32 4.00 20.26 -2.29
CA VAL A 32 5.34 19.88 -1.81
C VAL A 32 6.46 20.27 -2.79
N ALA A 33 6.15 20.94 -3.89
CA ALA A 33 7.12 21.32 -4.92
C ALA A 33 8.22 22.20 -4.32
N GLY A 34 9.48 21.80 -4.52
CA GLY A 34 10.63 22.53 -3.97
C GLY A 34 10.88 22.26 -2.47
N SER A 35 10.07 21.41 -1.84
CA SER A 35 10.30 20.90 -0.49
C SER A 35 10.89 19.49 -0.51
N ARG A 36 11.25 18.97 0.68
CA ARG A 36 11.69 17.58 0.88
C ARG A 36 10.58 16.67 1.42
N PHE A 37 9.33 17.15 1.46
CA PHE A 37 8.19 16.37 1.96
C PHE A 37 7.59 15.47 0.87
N SER A 38 7.07 14.32 1.28
CA SER A 38 6.38 13.40 0.38
C SER A 38 5.02 13.97 -0.05
N PRO A 39 4.66 13.92 -1.35
CA PRO A 39 3.32 14.26 -1.82
C PRO A 39 2.21 13.42 -1.18
N ILE A 40 2.51 12.21 -0.71
CA ILE A 40 1.51 11.32 -0.09
C ILE A 40 0.86 11.98 1.12
N LEU A 41 1.62 12.77 1.88
CA LEU A 41 1.07 13.58 2.98
C LEU A 41 -0.12 14.43 2.53
N ILE A 42 0.00 15.10 1.39
CA ILE A 42 -1.05 16.00 0.90
C ILE A 42 -2.18 15.20 0.25
N VAL A 43 -1.89 14.07 -0.41
CA VAL A 43 -2.91 13.18 -0.99
C VAL A 43 -3.91 12.75 0.07
N VAL A 44 -3.38 12.42 1.25
CA VAL A 44 -4.14 12.03 2.42
C VAL A 44 -5.07 13.13 2.90
N ILE A 45 -4.51 14.32 3.17
CA ILE A 45 -5.28 15.46 3.70
C ILE A 45 -6.38 15.86 2.70
N LEU A 46 -6.04 15.94 1.42
CA LEU A 46 -7.00 16.30 0.38
C LEU A 46 -8.05 15.22 0.16
N GLY A 47 -7.67 13.94 0.13
CA GLY A 47 -8.61 12.84 -0.05
C GLY A 47 -9.62 12.75 1.09
N LEU A 48 -9.16 12.71 2.34
CA LEU A 48 -10.02 12.64 3.51
C LEU A 48 -10.91 13.88 3.64
N GLY A 49 -10.31 15.06 3.50
CA GLY A 49 -11.04 16.32 3.58
C GLY A 49 -12.11 16.43 2.49
N SER A 50 -11.79 16.05 1.25
CA SER A 50 -12.76 16.07 0.15
C SER A 50 -13.88 15.06 0.36
N GLY A 51 -13.56 13.85 0.82
CA GLY A 51 -14.56 12.81 1.11
C GLY A 51 -15.52 13.24 2.20
N PHE A 52 -14.99 13.78 3.30
CA PHE A 52 -15.78 14.34 4.38
C PHE A 52 -16.66 15.49 3.91
N LEU A 53 -16.11 16.42 3.12
CA LEU A 53 -16.89 17.55 2.59
C LEU A 53 -18.04 17.10 1.68
N LEU A 54 -17.83 16.09 0.83
CA LEU A 54 -18.88 15.56 -0.05
C LEU A 54 -20.07 15.01 0.75
N GLU A 55 -19.81 14.29 1.84
CA GLU A 55 -20.87 13.77 2.70
C GLU A 55 -21.49 14.87 3.57
N PHE A 56 -20.66 15.69 4.22
CA PHE A 56 -21.11 16.75 5.12
C PHE A 56 -21.99 17.80 4.43
N THR A 57 -21.72 18.08 3.15
CA THR A 57 -22.53 19.02 2.35
C THR A 57 -23.78 18.38 1.73
N GLY A 58 -23.99 17.07 1.90
CA GLY A 58 -25.11 16.34 1.32
C GLY A 58 -25.00 16.08 -0.19
N ILE A 59 -23.82 16.30 -0.79
CA ILE A 59 -23.56 16.00 -2.22
C ILE A 59 -23.46 14.48 -2.45
N SER A 60 -23.01 13.74 -1.45
CA SER A 60 -22.81 12.29 -1.51
C SER A 60 -23.26 11.63 -0.20
N THR A 61 -23.36 10.30 -0.22
CA THR A 61 -23.70 9.49 0.95
C THR A 61 -22.44 8.88 1.58
N PRO A 62 -22.51 8.42 2.84
CA PRO A 62 -21.40 7.71 3.47
C PRO A 62 -20.90 6.55 2.59
N GLY A 63 -19.59 6.47 2.41
CA GLY A 63 -18.95 5.49 1.53
C GLY A 63 -19.06 5.79 0.04
N LEU A 64 -19.59 6.96 -0.32
CA LEU A 64 -19.77 7.40 -1.70
C LEU A 64 -20.54 6.39 -2.55
N ALA A 65 -21.61 5.79 -1.99
CA ALA A 65 -22.38 4.74 -2.67
C ALA A 65 -22.98 5.22 -4.01
N ASN A 66 -23.26 6.52 -4.14
CA ASN A 66 -23.70 7.16 -5.38
C ASN A 66 -22.56 7.42 -6.39
N LEU A 67 -21.29 7.18 -6.02
CA LEU A 67 -20.11 7.29 -6.89
C LEU A 67 -19.33 5.96 -6.96
N PRO A 68 -19.94 4.88 -7.48
CA PRO A 68 -19.38 3.53 -7.43
C PRO A 68 -18.07 3.36 -8.20
N PHE A 69 -17.71 4.29 -9.10
CA PHE A 69 -16.40 4.22 -9.77
C PHE A 69 -15.26 4.65 -8.85
N ILE A 70 -15.52 5.47 -7.82
CA ILE A 70 -14.50 5.79 -6.81
C ILE A 70 -14.19 4.55 -5.98
N ASP A 71 -15.23 3.82 -5.54
CA ASP A 71 -15.07 2.53 -4.85
C ASP A 71 -14.37 1.49 -5.73
N LEU A 72 -14.75 1.42 -7.01
CA LEU A 72 -14.06 0.58 -8.00
C LEU A 72 -12.55 0.87 -8.05
N MET A 73 -12.17 2.15 -8.03
CA MET A 73 -10.77 2.58 -8.00
C MET A 73 -10.08 2.26 -6.67
N ALA A 74 -10.78 2.41 -5.54
CA ALA A 74 -10.26 2.02 -4.22
C ALA A 74 -9.93 0.51 -4.17
N GLY A 75 -10.71 -0.31 -4.87
CA GLY A 75 -10.47 -1.76 -5.04
C GLY A 75 -9.31 -2.15 -5.97
N THR A 76 -8.53 -1.20 -6.51
CA THR A 76 -7.43 -1.51 -7.45
C THR A 76 -6.05 -1.70 -6.77
N THR A 77 -6.02 -1.77 -5.44
CA THR A 77 -4.80 -2.01 -4.64
C THR A 77 -4.02 -3.24 -5.11
N ILE A 78 -4.70 -4.35 -5.40
CA ILE A 78 -4.08 -5.58 -5.87
C ILE A 78 -3.28 -5.37 -7.17
N ILE A 79 -3.75 -4.53 -8.09
CA ILE A 79 -3.08 -4.22 -9.36
C ILE A 79 -1.75 -3.49 -9.10
N ALA A 80 -1.76 -2.48 -8.23
CA ALA A 80 -0.55 -1.74 -7.86
C ALA A 80 0.48 -2.63 -7.10
N LEU A 81 -0.02 -3.54 -6.26
CA LEU A 81 0.83 -4.48 -5.52
C LEU A 81 1.43 -5.56 -6.42
N VAL A 82 0.71 -6.10 -7.40
CA VAL A 82 1.28 -7.04 -8.38
C VAL A 82 2.54 -6.44 -9.00
N VAL A 83 2.51 -5.18 -9.41
CA VAL A 83 3.68 -4.51 -9.99
C VAL A 83 4.83 -4.33 -8.99
N SER A 84 4.52 -3.91 -7.76
CA SER A 84 5.53 -3.70 -6.71
C SER A 84 6.21 -5.02 -6.29
N PHE A 85 5.42 -6.10 -6.23
CA PHE A 85 5.90 -7.45 -5.91
C PHE A 85 6.71 -8.06 -7.03
N PHE A 86 6.34 -7.81 -8.29
CA PHE A 86 7.15 -8.21 -9.44
C PHE A 86 8.56 -7.62 -9.34
N VAL A 87 8.68 -6.30 -9.16
CA VAL A 87 9.99 -5.64 -9.02
C VAL A 87 10.75 -6.15 -7.80
N GLY A 88 10.08 -6.30 -6.65
CA GLY A 88 10.76 -6.83 -5.47
C GLY A 88 11.25 -8.26 -5.64
N GLY A 89 10.53 -9.11 -6.40
CA GLY A 89 11.01 -10.43 -6.82
C GLY A 89 12.28 -10.37 -7.68
N GLN A 90 12.34 -9.43 -8.63
CA GLN A 90 13.54 -9.19 -9.45
C GLN A 90 14.73 -8.82 -8.57
N GLU A 91 14.55 -7.85 -7.66
CA GLU A 91 15.59 -7.36 -6.78
C GLU A 91 16.06 -8.43 -5.78
N LEU A 92 15.14 -9.24 -5.26
CA LEU A 92 15.47 -10.39 -4.41
C LEU A 92 16.36 -11.40 -5.13
N ARG A 93 16.04 -11.73 -6.39
CA ARG A 93 16.88 -12.63 -7.19
C ARG A 93 18.28 -12.07 -7.39
N LYS A 94 18.41 -10.77 -7.69
CA LYS A 94 19.72 -10.11 -7.88
C LYS A 94 20.58 -10.18 -6.62
N ILE A 95 19.99 -9.89 -5.46
CA ILE A 95 20.67 -9.97 -4.15
C ILE A 95 21.14 -11.40 -3.85
N LEU A 96 20.25 -12.38 -4.01
CA LEU A 96 20.55 -13.79 -3.73
C LEU A 96 21.61 -14.36 -4.70
N SER A 97 21.62 -13.90 -5.95
CA SER A 97 22.60 -14.31 -6.97
C SER A 97 23.92 -13.54 -6.95
N LYS A 98 24.10 -12.58 -6.01
CA LYS A 98 25.29 -11.72 -5.89
C LYS A 98 25.63 -10.93 -7.15
N LYS A 99 24.65 -10.66 -8.02
CA LYS A 99 24.85 -9.79 -9.19
C LYS A 99 24.81 -8.33 -8.76
N SER A 100 25.65 -7.48 -9.35
CA SER A 100 25.63 -6.04 -9.11
C SER A 100 24.31 -5.45 -9.56
N LEU A 101 23.68 -4.67 -8.68
CA LEU A 101 22.45 -3.91 -8.95
C LEU A 101 22.63 -2.83 -10.03
N GLU A 102 23.88 -2.55 -10.42
CA GLU A 102 24.26 -1.47 -11.33
C GLU A 102 24.29 -1.89 -12.82
N GLU A 103 24.24 -3.19 -13.14
CA GLU A 103 24.57 -3.66 -14.50
C GLU A 103 23.47 -3.51 -15.57
N GLU A 104 22.25 -3.08 -15.25
CA GLU A 104 21.16 -3.05 -16.26
C GLU A 104 20.24 -1.82 -16.16
N ALA A 105 20.81 -0.64 -15.96
CA ALA A 105 20.12 0.62 -16.28
C ALA A 105 20.33 0.98 -17.76
N ASP A 106 19.97 0.08 -18.69
CA ASP A 106 19.76 0.48 -20.07
C ASP A 106 18.46 1.31 -20.09
N ASP A 107 18.62 2.63 -19.96
CA ASP A 107 17.51 3.56 -20.04
C ASP A 107 16.99 3.59 -21.50
N ILE A 108 16.01 2.72 -21.75
CA ILE A 108 15.26 2.64 -23.02
C ILE A 108 14.58 3.98 -23.36
N VAL A 109 14.44 4.87 -22.36
CA VAL A 109 13.73 6.15 -22.45
C VAL A 109 14.51 7.24 -21.71
N ASP A 110 14.76 8.34 -22.39
CA ASP A 110 15.22 9.59 -21.77
C ASP A 110 14.01 10.47 -21.42
N TYR A 111 13.93 10.86 -20.14
CA TYR A 111 12.78 11.52 -19.57
C TYR A 111 12.84 13.04 -19.69
N SER A 112 11.72 13.64 -20.11
CA SER A 112 11.61 15.09 -20.12
C SER A 112 11.53 15.66 -18.71
N GLY A 113 12.49 16.54 -18.37
CA GLY A 113 12.50 17.33 -17.14
C GLY A 113 11.62 18.59 -17.18
N GLU A 114 10.96 18.88 -18.31
CA GLU A 114 10.02 20.00 -18.45
C GLU A 114 8.89 19.86 -17.43
N LYS A 115 8.48 20.95 -16.79
CA LYS A 115 7.44 20.95 -15.75
C LYS A 115 6.17 21.63 -16.28
N PRO A 116 5.22 20.88 -16.88
CA PRO A 116 3.95 21.46 -17.35
C PRO A 116 3.05 21.90 -16.19
N VAL A 117 3.24 21.32 -15.01
CA VAL A 117 2.59 21.72 -13.75
C VAL A 117 3.70 21.94 -12.73
N ALA A 118 3.64 23.01 -11.95
CA ALA A 118 4.64 23.25 -10.91
C ALA A 118 4.71 22.03 -9.95
N GLY A 119 5.92 21.56 -9.66
CA GLY A 119 6.16 20.34 -8.88
C GLY A 119 6.07 19.00 -9.63
N THR A 120 5.57 18.98 -10.87
CA THR A 120 5.39 17.73 -11.62
C THR A 120 6.04 17.81 -13.00
N THR A 121 7.01 16.94 -13.27
CA THR A 121 7.60 16.87 -14.62
C THR A 121 6.59 16.31 -15.63
N ARG A 122 6.83 16.56 -16.91
CA ARG A 122 5.94 16.11 -18.00
C ARG A 122 5.79 14.60 -17.96
N THR A 123 6.90 13.88 -17.82
CA THR A 123 6.87 12.42 -17.66
C THR A 123 6.01 12.00 -16.47
N GLN A 124 6.15 12.64 -15.31
CA GLN A 124 5.37 12.32 -14.11
C GLN A 124 3.87 12.57 -14.32
N PHE A 125 3.50 13.66 -15.00
CA PHE A 125 2.12 13.95 -15.37
C PHE A 125 1.52 12.83 -16.23
N PHE A 126 2.24 12.41 -17.28
CA PHE A 126 1.82 11.28 -18.11
C PHE A 126 1.76 9.96 -17.33
N PHE A 127 2.67 9.72 -16.38
CA PHE A 127 2.59 8.53 -15.52
C PHE A 127 1.37 8.54 -14.60
N ILE A 128 0.97 9.69 -14.04
CA ILE A 128 -0.23 9.80 -13.19
C ILE A 128 -1.48 9.48 -13.99
N LEU A 129 -1.67 10.15 -15.14
CA LEU A 129 -2.82 9.90 -16.01
C LEU A 129 -2.86 8.44 -16.49
N ARG A 130 -1.71 7.91 -16.86
CA ARG A 130 -1.61 6.53 -17.35
C ARG A 130 -1.85 5.51 -16.24
N ALA A 131 -1.35 5.73 -15.03
CA ALA A 131 -1.65 4.87 -13.89
C ALA A 131 -3.15 4.84 -13.59
N PHE A 132 -3.81 5.99 -13.59
CA PHE A 132 -5.27 6.07 -13.44
C PHE A 132 -6.01 5.23 -14.49
N LEU A 133 -5.68 5.41 -15.77
CA LEU A 133 -6.31 4.66 -16.88
C LEU A 133 -6.02 3.16 -16.83
N LEU A 134 -4.79 2.77 -16.44
CA LEU A 134 -4.39 1.38 -16.28
C LEU A 134 -5.14 0.70 -15.13
N LEU A 135 -5.23 1.34 -13.96
CA LEU A 135 -5.95 0.81 -12.82
C LEU A 135 -7.43 0.59 -13.15
N LEU A 136 -8.08 1.61 -13.72
CA LEU A 136 -9.47 1.50 -14.16
C LEU A 136 -9.65 0.40 -15.20
N GLY A 137 -8.84 0.42 -16.27
CA GLY A 137 -8.99 -0.49 -17.40
C GLY A 137 -8.70 -1.96 -17.06
N ILE A 138 -7.69 -2.23 -16.23
CA ILE A 138 -7.38 -3.59 -15.76
C ILE A 138 -8.49 -4.09 -14.82
N GLN A 139 -8.98 -3.24 -13.91
CA GLN A 139 -10.02 -3.63 -12.95
C GLN A 139 -11.34 -3.95 -13.64
N THR A 140 -11.80 -3.10 -14.57
CA THR A 140 -13.04 -3.36 -15.31
C THR A 140 -12.89 -4.55 -16.27
N LEU A 141 -11.70 -4.78 -16.83
CA LEU A 141 -11.42 -5.98 -17.62
C LEU A 141 -11.54 -7.24 -16.77
N MET A 142 -10.90 -7.27 -15.60
CA MET A 142 -10.97 -8.41 -14.69
C MET A 142 -12.41 -8.70 -14.27
N ARG A 143 -13.17 -7.67 -13.90
CA ARG A 143 -14.58 -7.81 -13.54
C ARG A 143 -15.45 -8.31 -14.70
N ALA A 144 -15.20 -7.83 -15.91
CA ALA A 144 -15.90 -8.29 -17.11
C ALA A 144 -15.60 -9.77 -17.42
N ILE A 145 -14.33 -10.19 -17.34
CA ILE A 145 -13.92 -11.59 -17.58
C ILE A 145 -14.53 -12.53 -16.54
N LEU A 146 -14.51 -12.14 -15.26
CA LEU A 146 -14.99 -12.98 -14.16
C LEU A 146 -16.52 -12.94 -13.99
N GLY A 147 -17.22 -12.05 -14.72
CA GLY A 147 -18.67 -11.88 -14.57
C GLY A 147 -19.08 -11.29 -13.20
N THR A 148 -18.16 -10.61 -12.51
CA THR A 148 -18.40 -10.00 -11.19
C THR A 148 -18.62 -8.50 -11.35
N GLY A 149 -19.65 -7.92 -10.74
CA GLY A 149 -19.87 -6.48 -10.86
C GLY A 149 -21.06 -5.97 -10.09
N ASN A 150 -21.22 -4.65 -10.12
CA ASN A 150 -22.41 -3.99 -9.65
C ASN A 150 -23.36 -3.71 -10.83
N GLU A 151 -24.35 -2.87 -10.60
CA GLU A 151 -25.29 -2.35 -11.58
C GLU A 151 -24.66 -1.77 -12.88
N PHE A 152 -23.36 -1.43 -12.89
CA PHE A 152 -22.63 -0.96 -14.07
C PHE A 152 -21.90 -2.07 -14.86
N GLN A 153 -22.11 -3.34 -14.51
CA GLN A 153 -21.38 -4.49 -15.09
C GLN A 153 -21.44 -4.53 -16.63
N SER A 154 -22.58 -4.16 -17.23
CA SER A 154 -22.77 -4.10 -18.69
C SER A 154 -21.82 -3.13 -19.39
N PHE A 155 -21.33 -2.09 -18.69
CA PHE A 155 -20.42 -1.08 -19.22
C PHE A 155 -18.94 -1.38 -18.97
N TYR A 156 -18.61 -2.40 -18.17
CA TYR A 156 -17.22 -2.73 -17.85
C TYR A 156 -16.36 -3.08 -19.08
N PRO A 157 -16.84 -3.84 -20.09
CA PRO A 157 -16.06 -4.09 -21.29
C PRO A 157 -15.69 -2.80 -22.03
N PHE A 158 -16.62 -1.83 -22.10
CA PHE A 158 -16.36 -0.53 -22.71
C PHE A 158 -15.31 0.25 -21.93
N LEU A 159 -15.46 0.36 -20.60
CA LEU A 159 -14.49 1.04 -19.74
C LEU A 159 -13.10 0.38 -19.79
N ALA A 160 -13.04 -0.94 -19.89
CA ALA A 160 -11.80 -1.69 -20.06
C ALA A 160 -11.08 -1.28 -21.35
N VAL A 161 -11.81 -1.27 -22.47
CA VAL A 161 -11.25 -0.85 -23.77
C VAL A 161 -10.79 0.61 -23.71
N VAL A 162 -11.61 1.52 -23.20
CA VAL A 162 -11.24 2.94 -23.08
C VAL A 162 -10.00 3.13 -22.21
N GLY A 163 -9.98 2.54 -21.01
CA GLY A 163 -8.86 2.65 -20.08
C GLY A 163 -7.56 2.09 -20.65
N LEU A 164 -7.58 0.87 -21.17
CA LEU A 164 -6.38 0.19 -21.69
C LEU A 164 -5.89 0.79 -23.01
N PHE A 165 -6.81 1.17 -23.91
CA PHE A 165 -6.46 1.81 -25.17
C PHE A 165 -5.83 3.18 -24.91
N LEU A 166 -6.49 4.06 -24.15
CA LEU A 166 -5.95 5.38 -23.82
C LEU A 166 -4.64 5.26 -23.07
N ALA A 167 -4.50 4.33 -22.12
CA ALA A 167 -3.24 4.08 -21.43
C ALA A 167 -2.13 3.69 -22.40
N THR A 168 -2.40 2.88 -23.43
CA THR A 168 -1.38 2.45 -24.40
C THR A 168 -0.88 3.61 -25.26
N PHE A 169 -1.77 4.54 -25.65
CA PHE A 169 -1.42 5.70 -26.47
C PHE A 169 -0.79 6.85 -25.67
N LEU A 170 -1.12 6.98 -24.39
CA LEU A 170 -0.73 8.12 -23.55
C LEU A 170 0.74 8.02 -23.10
N LEU A 171 1.65 8.22 -24.05
CA LEU A 171 3.08 8.35 -23.81
C LEU A 171 3.51 9.82 -23.85
N ASN A 172 4.50 10.17 -23.03
CA ASN A 172 5.09 11.51 -23.07
C ASN A 172 5.64 11.81 -24.47
N ASN A 173 4.98 12.72 -25.18
CA ASN A 173 5.33 13.11 -26.54
C ASN A 173 6.68 13.82 -26.68
N LYS A 174 7.27 14.29 -25.57
CA LYS A 174 8.62 14.90 -25.54
C LYS A 174 9.70 13.97 -24.98
N ALA A 175 9.36 12.75 -24.56
CA ALA A 175 10.38 11.76 -24.18
C ALA A 175 11.08 11.21 -25.43
N ARG A 176 12.39 10.96 -25.34
CA ARG A 176 13.15 10.35 -26.43
C ARG A 176 13.20 8.85 -26.20
N PHE A 177 12.77 8.09 -27.21
CA PHE A 177 12.70 6.63 -27.15
C PHE A 177 13.75 6.04 -28.09
N VAL A 178 14.55 5.08 -27.61
CA VAL A 178 15.46 4.33 -28.48
C VAL A 178 14.65 3.51 -29.50
N ASN A 179 13.56 2.86 -29.06
CA ASN A 179 12.61 2.15 -29.91
C ASN A 179 11.17 2.31 -29.38
N LYS A 180 10.42 3.25 -29.96
CA LYS A 180 9.04 3.55 -29.52
C LYS A 180 8.09 2.35 -29.66
N LYS A 181 8.18 1.59 -30.76
CA LYS A 181 7.32 0.41 -30.99
C LYS A 181 7.63 -0.68 -29.97
N GLY A 182 8.91 -0.95 -29.73
CA GLY A 182 9.36 -1.90 -28.70
C GLY A 182 8.88 -1.50 -27.30
N TYR A 183 8.95 -0.21 -26.98
CA TYR A 183 8.48 0.31 -25.69
C TYR A 183 6.97 0.17 -25.50
N VAL A 184 6.16 0.49 -26.51
CA VAL A 184 4.69 0.27 -26.48
C VAL A 184 4.36 -1.22 -26.35
N ASN A 185 4.99 -2.08 -27.14
CA ASN A 185 4.77 -3.52 -27.11
C ASN A 185 5.11 -4.12 -25.74
N LYS A 186 6.20 -3.66 -25.10
CA LYS A 186 6.50 -4.02 -23.71
C LYS A 186 5.34 -3.65 -22.78
N GLY A 187 4.78 -2.45 -22.92
CA GLY A 187 3.63 -2.00 -22.13
C GLY A 187 2.40 -2.91 -22.25
N ILE A 188 2.12 -3.41 -23.46
CA ILE A 188 1.03 -4.36 -23.71
C ILE A 188 1.32 -5.71 -23.04
N ILE A 189 2.54 -6.23 -23.19
CA ILE A 189 2.97 -7.49 -22.55
C ILE A 189 2.83 -7.38 -21.02
N GLU A 190 3.20 -6.23 -20.45
CA GLU A 190 3.07 -5.96 -19.01
C GLU A 190 1.59 -5.96 -18.57
N ILE A 191 0.69 -5.35 -19.35
CA ILE A 191 -0.76 -5.39 -19.06
C ILE A 191 -1.27 -6.83 -19.06
N ILE A 192 -0.92 -7.61 -20.09
CA ILE A 192 -1.30 -9.03 -20.18
C ILE A 192 -0.75 -9.81 -18.99
N GLY A 193 0.51 -9.59 -18.63
CA GLY A 193 1.14 -10.25 -17.47
C GLY A 193 0.40 -9.96 -16.17
N ILE A 194 0.04 -8.69 -15.92
CA ILE A 194 -0.75 -8.31 -14.74
C ILE A 194 -2.11 -9.02 -14.75
N VAL A 195 -2.84 -9.01 -15.86
CA VAL A 195 -4.14 -9.67 -16.00
C VAL A 195 -4.03 -11.17 -15.75
N VAL A 196 -3.01 -11.83 -16.29
CA VAL A 196 -2.77 -13.27 -16.08
C VAL A 196 -2.50 -13.59 -14.61
N VAL A 197 -1.71 -12.76 -13.91
CA VAL A 197 -1.45 -12.92 -12.47
C VAL A 197 -2.74 -12.76 -11.67
N LEU A 198 -3.56 -11.75 -11.98
CA LEU A 198 -4.83 -11.50 -11.28
C LEU A 198 -5.84 -12.62 -11.53
N PHE A 199 -5.98 -13.07 -12.78
CA PHE A 199 -6.88 -14.16 -13.14
C PHE A 199 -6.44 -15.49 -12.52
N GLY A 200 -5.16 -15.83 -12.61
CA GLY A 200 -4.62 -17.05 -12.01
C GLY A 200 -4.77 -17.04 -10.48
N SER A 201 -4.46 -15.93 -9.82
CA SER A 201 -4.64 -15.80 -8.37
C SER A 201 -6.09 -15.93 -7.93
N PHE A 202 -7.05 -15.37 -8.68
CA PHE A 202 -8.48 -15.50 -8.37
C PHE A 202 -8.91 -16.97 -8.33
N HIS A 203 -8.56 -17.73 -9.38
CA HIS A 203 -8.93 -19.15 -9.46
C HIS A 203 -8.21 -20.02 -8.45
N ILE A 204 -6.94 -19.72 -8.13
CA ILE A 204 -6.21 -20.44 -7.08
C ILE A 204 -6.87 -20.18 -5.73
N SER A 205 -7.20 -18.92 -5.43
CA SER A 205 -7.89 -18.52 -4.20
C SER A 205 -9.19 -19.30 -4.00
N GLY A 206 -10.08 -19.30 -5.00
CA GLY A 206 -11.34 -20.03 -4.92
C GLY A 206 -11.16 -21.56 -4.86
N ALA A 207 -10.11 -22.10 -5.49
CA ALA A 207 -9.83 -23.54 -5.45
C ALA A 207 -9.39 -24.02 -4.05
N VAL A 208 -8.64 -23.19 -3.31
CA VAL A 208 -8.15 -23.55 -1.96
C VAL A 208 -9.05 -23.09 -0.83
N GLU A 209 -10.05 -22.24 -1.10
CA GLU A 209 -10.93 -21.62 -0.10
C GLU A 209 -11.56 -22.64 0.85
N SER A 210 -11.95 -23.81 0.33
CA SER A 210 -12.51 -24.92 1.13
C SER A 210 -11.54 -25.56 2.13
N VAL A 211 -10.23 -25.32 1.98
CA VAL A 211 -9.18 -25.84 2.87
C VAL A 211 -8.64 -24.73 3.76
N ILE A 212 -8.32 -23.57 3.18
CA ILE A 212 -7.85 -22.37 3.89
C ILE A 212 -8.40 -21.15 3.13
N ALA A 213 -9.16 -20.30 3.83
CA ALA A 213 -9.71 -19.05 3.29
C ALA A 213 -8.62 -17.97 3.10
N LEU A 214 -7.64 -18.23 2.23
CA LEU A 214 -6.60 -17.28 1.87
C LEU A 214 -7.12 -16.33 0.77
N PRO A 215 -6.90 -15.01 0.92
CA PRO A 215 -7.38 -14.02 -0.05
C PRO A 215 -6.64 -14.09 -1.39
N GLN A 216 -7.28 -13.65 -2.49
CA GLN A 216 -6.72 -13.57 -3.84
C GLN A 216 -5.41 -12.78 -3.84
N ILE A 217 -5.38 -11.67 -3.10
CA ILE A 217 -4.21 -10.80 -3.04
C ILE A 217 -2.93 -11.56 -2.65
N PHE A 218 -3.06 -12.60 -1.80
CA PHE A 218 -1.94 -13.39 -1.33
C PHE A 218 -1.31 -14.16 -2.47
N PHE A 219 -2.13 -14.86 -3.26
CA PHE A 219 -1.65 -15.58 -4.43
C PHE A 219 -1.09 -14.61 -5.49
N ALA A 220 -1.75 -13.46 -5.71
CA ALA A 220 -1.29 -12.47 -6.67
C ALA A 220 0.12 -11.96 -6.35
N MET A 221 0.39 -11.63 -5.08
CA MET A 221 1.69 -11.17 -4.61
C MET A 221 2.77 -12.27 -4.73
N MET A 222 2.46 -13.51 -4.32
CA MET A 222 3.38 -14.65 -4.41
C MET A 222 3.75 -15.00 -5.85
N ILE A 223 2.75 -15.10 -6.73
CA ILE A 223 2.94 -15.39 -8.16
C ILE A 223 3.74 -14.27 -8.81
N SER A 224 3.40 -13.02 -8.50
CA SER A 224 4.10 -11.87 -9.06
C SER A 224 5.57 -11.80 -8.63
N ALA A 225 5.85 -12.03 -7.34
CA ALA A 225 7.22 -12.10 -6.82
C ALA A 225 8.02 -13.24 -7.47
N ALA A 226 7.39 -14.41 -7.65
CA ALA A 226 8.01 -15.55 -8.32
C ALA A 226 8.33 -15.23 -9.79
N PHE A 227 7.38 -14.64 -10.53
CA PHE A 227 7.63 -14.21 -11.91
C PHE A 227 8.70 -13.12 -11.99
N GLY A 228 8.73 -12.17 -11.05
CA GLY A 228 9.80 -11.20 -10.94
C GLY A 228 11.16 -11.85 -10.75
N ALA A 229 11.26 -12.82 -9.83
CA ALA A 229 12.49 -13.54 -9.58
C ALA A 229 12.97 -14.36 -10.81
N LEU A 230 12.04 -14.91 -11.59
CA LEU A 230 12.37 -15.60 -12.86
C LEU A 230 12.79 -14.60 -13.94
N ALA A 231 12.10 -13.46 -14.04
CA ALA A 231 12.32 -12.41 -15.02
C ALA A 231 13.24 -11.30 -14.48
N TYR A 232 14.30 -11.66 -13.74
CA TYR A 232 15.15 -10.69 -13.03
C TYR A 232 15.91 -9.70 -13.93
N ASN A 233 16.15 -10.05 -15.19
CA ASN A 233 16.77 -9.18 -16.22
C ASN A 233 15.72 -8.38 -17.04
N TYR A 234 14.43 -8.49 -16.70
CA TYR A 234 13.40 -7.79 -17.45
C TYR A 234 13.41 -6.30 -17.11
N VAL A 235 13.78 -5.47 -18.09
CA VAL A 235 13.72 -4.01 -17.95
C VAL A 235 12.28 -3.51 -18.11
N ALA A 236 11.77 -2.89 -17.05
CA ALA A 236 10.43 -2.30 -16.98
C ALA A 236 10.14 -1.36 -18.15
N GLY A 237 9.09 -1.68 -18.89
CA GLY A 237 8.46 -0.86 -19.89
C GLY A 237 7.50 0.17 -19.30
N PRO A 238 6.65 0.77 -20.13
CA PRO A 238 5.88 1.92 -19.70
C PRO A 238 4.87 1.57 -18.61
N THR A 239 4.19 0.42 -18.69
CA THR A 239 3.09 0.07 -17.77
C THR A 239 3.59 -0.09 -16.34
N LEU A 240 4.64 -0.89 -16.15
CA LEU A 240 5.24 -1.07 -14.82
C LEU A 240 5.77 0.27 -14.28
N ARG A 241 6.47 1.07 -15.09
CA ARG A 241 7.01 2.36 -14.63
C ARG A 241 5.92 3.35 -14.20
N ALA A 242 4.79 3.41 -14.92
CA ALA A 242 3.67 4.27 -14.53
C ALA A 242 3.01 3.82 -13.23
N LEU A 243 2.78 2.50 -13.07
CA LEU A 243 2.15 1.93 -11.88
C LEU A 243 3.07 1.97 -10.64
N LEU A 244 4.37 1.78 -10.78
CA LEU A 244 5.34 1.96 -9.68
C LEU A 244 5.38 3.40 -9.18
N PHE A 245 5.29 4.36 -10.10
CA PHE A 245 5.36 5.77 -9.77
C PHE A 245 4.07 6.33 -9.17
N ALA A 246 2.93 6.07 -9.82
CA ALA A 246 1.65 6.70 -9.47
C ALA A 246 0.53 5.72 -9.12
N GLY A 247 0.72 4.41 -9.27
CA GLY A 247 -0.31 3.40 -8.97
C GLY A 247 -0.77 3.49 -7.51
N ILE A 248 0.16 3.35 -6.55
CA ILE A 248 -0.19 3.48 -5.13
C ILE A 248 -0.77 4.87 -4.82
N PRO A 249 -0.16 6.02 -5.19
CA PRO A 249 -0.75 7.34 -4.95
C PRO A 249 -2.20 7.51 -5.45
N VAL A 250 -2.54 7.00 -6.65
CA VAL A 250 -3.91 7.09 -7.20
C VAL A 250 -4.87 6.19 -6.42
N VAL A 251 -4.46 4.97 -6.09
CA VAL A 251 -5.25 4.04 -5.25
C VAL A 251 -5.50 4.63 -3.86
N LEU A 252 -4.48 5.24 -3.25
CA LEU A 252 -4.58 5.88 -1.95
C LEU A 252 -5.56 7.07 -2.00
N ALA A 253 -5.49 7.90 -3.04
CA ALA A 253 -6.44 9.01 -3.23
C ALA A 253 -7.90 8.52 -3.25
N ALA A 254 -8.18 7.41 -3.95
CA ALA A 254 -9.51 6.82 -3.99
C ALA A 254 -9.95 6.29 -2.61
N ASN A 255 -9.08 5.54 -1.94
CA ASN A 255 -9.36 5.01 -0.60
C ASN A 255 -9.63 6.13 0.42
N PHE A 256 -8.89 7.23 0.40
CA PHE A 256 -9.15 8.35 1.31
C PHE A 256 -10.41 9.13 0.96
N LEU A 257 -10.76 9.22 -0.31
CA LEU A 257 -12.00 9.86 -0.70
C LEU A 257 -13.21 9.09 -0.15
N VAL A 258 -13.20 7.75 -0.26
CA VAL A 258 -14.23 6.88 0.34
C VAL A 258 -14.14 6.87 1.88
N GLY A 259 -12.92 6.80 2.43
CA GLY A 259 -12.71 6.78 3.88
C GLY A 259 -13.11 8.09 4.57
N GLY A 260 -12.89 9.23 3.91
CA GLY A 260 -13.29 10.55 4.39
C GLY A 260 -14.79 10.71 4.50
N SER A 261 -15.56 10.16 3.55
CA SER A 261 -17.02 10.24 3.56
C SER A 261 -17.68 9.36 4.61
N ARG A 262 -16.93 8.41 5.21
CA ARG A 262 -17.42 7.54 6.30
C ARG A 262 -17.01 8.00 7.69
N ILE A 263 -16.32 9.14 7.83
CA ILE A 263 -15.83 9.61 9.12
C ILE A 263 -16.99 9.81 10.11
N SER A 264 -18.06 10.49 9.70
CA SER A 264 -19.24 10.78 10.53
C SER A 264 -19.93 9.49 11.03
N GLU A 265 -20.20 8.57 10.11
CA GLU A 265 -20.83 7.28 10.36
C GLU A 265 -20.02 6.44 11.36
N ALA A 266 -18.70 6.36 11.16
CA ALA A 266 -17.84 5.51 11.98
C ALA A 266 -17.76 5.93 13.45
N PHE A 267 -17.80 7.24 13.75
CA PHE A 267 -17.85 7.73 15.13
C PHE A 267 -19.20 7.45 15.82
N ALA A 268 -20.25 7.13 15.07
CA ALA A 268 -21.55 6.78 15.62
C ALA A 268 -21.68 5.29 15.99
N ILE A 269 -20.75 4.43 15.54
CA ILE A 269 -20.81 2.98 15.77
C ILE A 269 -20.34 2.65 17.22
N PRO A 270 -21.18 2.00 18.04
CA PRO A 270 -20.79 1.56 19.37
C PRO A 270 -19.56 0.63 19.33
N GLY A 271 -18.60 0.84 20.22
CA GLY A 271 -17.38 0.02 20.31
C GLY A 271 -16.25 0.41 19.34
N VAL A 272 -16.53 1.20 18.30
CA VAL A 272 -15.48 1.66 17.37
C VAL A 272 -14.50 2.60 18.06
N ASN A 273 -14.88 3.35 19.09
CA ASN A 273 -13.98 4.24 19.83
C ASN A 273 -12.70 3.54 20.33
N ALA A 274 -12.81 2.33 20.90
CA ALA A 274 -11.64 1.57 21.34
C ALA A 274 -10.76 1.15 20.16
N VAL A 275 -11.38 0.75 19.03
CA VAL A 275 -10.70 0.50 17.75
C VAL A 275 -9.96 1.75 17.26
N LEU A 276 -10.55 2.94 17.42
CA LEU A 276 -9.93 4.21 17.00
C LEU A 276 -8.72 4.57 17.85
N VAL A 277 -8.90 4.51 19.16
CA VAL A 277 -7.87 4.87 20.13
C VAL A 277 -6.68 3.90 19.96
N TYR A 278 -6.94 2.60 19.92
CA TYR A 278 -5.88 1.63 19.66
C TYR A 278 -5.30 1.79 18.25
N GLY A 279 -6.11 2.03 17.21
CA GLY A 279 -5.61 2.26 15.85
C GLY A 279 -4.62 3.42 15.80
N PHE A 280 -4.95 4.57 16.40
CA PHE A 280 -4.08 5.74 16.44
C PHE A 280 -2.81 5.51 17.26
N PHE A 281 -2.94 5.10 18.53
CA PHE A 281 -1.78 4.95 19.42
C PHE A 281 -0.95 3.71 19.11
N GLY A 282 -1.60 2.63 18.66
CA GLY A 282 -0.95 1.45 18.13
C GLY A 282 -0.08 1.80 16.92
N GLN A 283 -0.51 2.73 16.06
CA GLN A 283 0.34 3.20 14.98
C GLN A 283 1.55 3.99 15.45
N LEU A 284 1.41 4.82 16.47
CA LEU A 284 2.57 5.44 17.10
C LEU A 284 3.51 4.37 17.70
N LEU A 285 2.96 3.37 18.38
CA LEU A 285 3.71 2.27 18.99
C LEU A 285 4.47 1.43 17.96
N TRP A 286 3.78 0.85 16.99
CA TRP A 286 4.38 -0.12 16.07
C TRP A 286 5.34 0.53 15.08
N MET A 287 5.03 1.75 14.66
CA MET A 287 5.87 2.49 13.72
C MET A 287 7.04 3.17 14.42
N PHE A 288 6.78 4.10 15.34
CA PHE A 288 7.86 4.81 16.02
C PHE A 288 8.59 3.91 17.00
N GLY A 289 7.96 2.87 17.56
CA GLY A 289 8.65 1.83 18.31
C GLY A 289 9.63 1.04 17.44
N GLY A 290 9.23 0.63 16.23
CA GLY A 290 10.15 -0.03 15.29
C GLY A 290 11.34 0.87 14.90
N ILE A 291 11.08 2.14 14.59
CA ILE A 291 12.12 3.15 14.32
C ILE A 291 13.01 3.36 15.55
N ALA A 292 12.43 3.49 16.74
CA ALA A 292 13.16 3.65 18.00
C ALA A 292 14.08 2.46 18.27
N LEU A 293 13.63 1.23 18.00
CA LEU A 293 14.47 0.04 18.14
C LEU A 293 15.67 0.07 17.19
N ILE A 294 15.48 0.45 15.92
CA ILE A 294 16.58 0.62 14.96
C ILE A 294 17.54 1.71 15.45
N MET A 295 17.03 2.88 15.84
CA MET A 295 17.86 3.98 16.31
C MET A 295 18.67 3.61 17.54
N PHE A 296 18.04 2.97 18.53
CA PHE A 296 18.66 2.65 19.80
C PHE A 296 19.66 1.50 19.67
N PHE A 297 19.25 0.37 19.10
CA PHE A 297 20.06 -0.85 19.06
C PHE A 297 20.99 -0.92 17.85
N ALA A 298 20.52 -0.52 16.67
CA ALA A 298 21.33 -0.52 15.46
C ALA A 298 22.19 0.74 15.29
N LYS A 299 21.95 1.78 16.10
CA LYS A 299 22.71 3.04 16.12
C LYS A 299 22.70 3.77 14.76
N THR A 300 21.57 3.74 14.08
CA THR A 300 21.37 4.46 12.81
C THR A 300 20.05 5.23 12.84
N ALA A 301 20.09 6.50 12.44
CA ALA A 301 18.91 7.35 12.30
C ALA A 301 18.64 7.72 10.83
N ASN A 302 19.29 7.02 9.89
CA ASN A 302 19.25 7.40 8.48
C ASN A 302 17.98 6.88 7.77
N ALA A 303 17.28 7.77 7.07
CA ALA A 303 16.04 7.51 6.36
C ALA A 303 16.17 6.38 5.32
N ARG A 304 17.36 6.17 4.73
CA ARG A 304 17.61 5.07 3.77
C ARG A 304 17.47 3.67 4.38
N ASN A 305 17.55 3.57 5.72
CA ASN A 305 17.34 2.34 6.47
C ASN A 305 15.95 2.35 7.12
N LEU A 306 15.58 3.46 7.77
CA LEU A 306 14.33 3.58 8.52
C LEU A 306 13.09 3.46 7.62
N ALA A 307 13.05 4.18 6.49
CA ALA A 307 11.88 4.19 5.62
C ALA A 307 11.60 2.81 4.99
N PRO A 308 12.55 2.17 4.26
CA PRO A 308 12.30 0.85 3.68
C PRO A 308 12.16 -0.23 4.75
N GLY A 309 12.89 -0.13 5.86
CA GLY A 309 12.75 -1.05 7.00
C GLY A 309 11.33 -1.05 7.56
N MET A 310 10.73 0.12 7.78
CA MET A 310 9.35 0.22 8.27
C MET A 310 8.29 -0.05 7.19
N ALA A 311 8.56 0.28 5.93
CA ALA A 311 7.70 -0.08 4.81
C ALA A 311 7.52 -1.60 4.72
N GLY A 312 8.61 -2.36 4.85
CA GLY A 312 8.57 -3.82 4.93
C GLY A 312 7.98 -4.32 6.25
N ALA A 313 8.55 -3.88 7.38
CA ALA A 313 8.24 -4.39 8.71
C ALA A 313 6.78 -4.23 9.15
N LEU A 314 6.04 -3.29 8.58
CA LEU A 314 4.62 -3.13 8.85
C LEU A 314 3.77 -3.39 7.61
N SER A 315 4.40 -3.72 6.47
CA SER A 315 3.76 -3.73 5.15
C SER A 315 2.95 -2.44 4.92
N HIS A 316 3.56 -1.31 5.32
CA HIS A 316 2.86 -0.05 5.53
C HIS A 316 2.58 0.67 4.22
N SER A 317 1.30 0.93 3.93
CA SER A 317 0.87 1.44 2.63
C SER A 317 1.44 2.81 2.25
N GLY A 318 1.36 3.78 3.15
CA GLY A 318 1.91 5.13 2.93
C GLY A 318 3.43 5.14 2.71
N LEU A 319 4.21 4.53 3.62
CA LEU A 319 5.67 4.46 3.50
C LEU A 319 6.12 3.67 2.27
N THR A 320 5.42 2.59 1.90
CA THR A 320 5.71 1.85 0.67
C THR A 320 5.55 2.76 -0.54
N GLY A 321 4.41 3.45 -0.65
CA GLY A 321 4.17 4.39 -1.74
C GLY A 321 5.21 5.51 -1.81
N ALA A 322 5.59 6.09 -0.67
CA ALA A 322 6.55 7.19 -0.63
C ALA A 322 7.97 6.71 -1.01
N CYS A 323 8.35 5.51 -0.57
CA CYS A 323 9.61 4.91 -0.98
C CYS A 323 9.61 4.62 -2.49
N THR A 324 8.60 3.92 -3.02
CA THR A 324 8.55 3.53 -4.44
C THR A 324 8.42 4.73 -5.38
N ALA A 325 7.76 5.81 -4.94
CA ALA A 325 7.70 7.08 -5.65
C ALA A 325 9.04 7.84 -5.64
N GLY A 326 10.00 7.44 -4.80
CA GLY A 326 11.32 8.04 -4.70
C GLY A 326 11.40 9.24 -3.75
N ASP A 327 10.40 9.46 -2.90
CA ASP A 327 10.30 10.65 -2.03
C ASP A 327 11.43 10.69 -0.98
N PHE A 328 11.94 9.52 -0.58
CA PHE A 328 13.05 9.38 0.38
C PHE A 328 14.39 9.04 -0.28
N GLY A 329 14.52 9.31 -1.57
CA GLY A 329 15.75 9.09 -2.33
C GLY A 329 15.88 7.71 -2.98
N LYS A 330 16.86 7.58 -3.88
CA LYS A 330 17.04 6.40 -4.74
C LYS A 330 17.27 5.11 -3.96
N THR A 331 18.06 5.17 -2.88
CA THR A 331 18.36 4.00 -2.05
C THR A 331 17.13 3.46 -1.32
N ALA A 332 16.26 4.35 -0.81
CA ALA A 332 15.00 3.90 -0.20
C ALA A 332 14.06 3.28 -1.26
N ALA A 333 14.01 3.88 -2.46
CA ALA A 333 13.20 3.40 -3.57
C ALA A 333 13.63 2.02 -4.09
N SER A 334 14.93 1.74 -4.17
CA SER A 334 15.43 0.42 -4.56
C SER A 334 15.24 -0.63 -3.47
N ARG A 335 15.35 -0.24 -2.19
CA ARG A 335 15.22 -1.16 -1.05
C ARG A 335 13.78 -1.53 -0.71
N ALA A 336 12.82 -0.61 -0.85
CA ALA A 336 11.45 -0.85 -0.40
C ALA A 336 10.77 -2.06 -1.06
N PRO A 337 10.87 -2.29 -2.40
CA PRO A 337 10.34 -3.50 -3.02
C PRO A 337 10.90 -4.79 -2.41
N ILE A 338 12.19 -4.81 -2.03
CA ILE A 338 12.81 -5.97 -1.36
C ILE A 338 12.20 -6.18 0.03
N MET A 339 12.07 -5.09 0.79
CA MET A 339 11.60 -5.14 2.18
C MET A 339 10.14 -5.59 2.30
N ILE A 340 9.27 -5.24 1.34
CA ILE A 340 7.87 -5.68 1.36
C ILE A 340 7.68 -7.14 0.93
N ASN A 341 8.58 -7.68 0.10
CA ASN A 341 8.44 -9.05 -0.42
C ASN A 341 8.83 -10.11 0.60
N ILE A 342 9.89 -9.88 1.38
CA ILE A 342 10.41 -10.90 2.31
C ILE A 342 9.39 -11.32 3.37
N PRO A 343 8.74 -10.39 4.09
CA PRO A 343 7.75 -10.78 5.06
C PRO A 343 6.54 -11.46 4.43
N PHE A 344 6.29 -11.23 3.14
CA PHE A 344 5.17 -11.82 2.42
C PHE A 344 5.21 -13.34 2.37
N PHE A 345 6.40 -13.94 2.26
CA PHE A 345 6.57 -15.39 2.40
C PHE A 345 6.09 -15.91 3.76
N GLY A 346 6.21 -15.09 4.81
CA GLY A 346 5.71 -15.39 6.13
C GLY A 346 4.19 -15.36 6.28
N HIS A 347 3.47 -14.72 5.35
CA HIS A 347 2.04 -14.53 5.46
C HIS A 347 1.25 -15.82 5.33
N ILE A 348 1.83 -16.89 4.79
CA ILE A 348 1.19 -18.21 4.82
C ILE A 348 0.90 -18.62 6.26
N PHE A 349 1.87 -18.43 7.18
CA PHE A 349 1.67 -18.71 8.60
C PHE A 349 0.74 -17.69 9.24
N VAL A 350 0.89 -16.41 8.87
CA VAL A 350 0.05 -15.33 9.43
C VAL A 350 -1.43 -15.59 9.12
N PHE A 351 -1.78 -15.73 7.84
CA PHE A 351 -3.15 -15.89 7.41
C PHE A 351 -3.74 -17.24 7.82
N SER A 352 -2.96 -18.33 7.87
CA SER A 352 -3.49 -19.60 8.40
C SER A 352 -3.92 -19.48 9.86
N ILE A 353 -3.14 -18.80 10.71
CA ILE A 353 -3.52 -18.58 12.12
C ILE A 353 -4.72 -17.64 12.20
N LEU A 354 -4.74 -16.57 11.39
CA LEU A 354 -5.84 -15.61 11.38
C LEU A 354 -7.16 -16.21 10.88
N ALA A 355 -7.13 -17.05 9.84
CA ALA A 355 -8.31 -17.72 9.33
C ALA A 355 -8.97 -18.59 10.41
N VAL A 356 -8.18 -19.43 11.09
CA VAL A 356 -8.67 -20.25 12.21
C VAL A 356 -9.14 -19.36 13.38
N SER A 357 -8.47 -18.22 13.62
CA SER A 357 -8.87 -17.27 14.66
C SER A 357 -10.21 -16.60 14.34
N ALA A 358 -10.45 -16.28 13.07
CA ALA A 358 -11.68 -15.67 12.59
C ALA A 358 -12.86 -16.64 12.70
N GLU A 359 -12.69 -17.90 12.27
CA GLU A 359 -13.71 -18.95 12.43
C GLU A 359 -14.09 -19.19 13.90
N ARG A 360 -13.12 -19.07 14.81
CA ARG A 360 -13.33 -19.26 16.25
C ARG A 360 -13.86 -18.01 16.96
N GLY A 361 -13.86 -16.85 16.31
CA GLY A 361 -14.18 -15.57 16.93
C GLY A 361 -13.18 -15.10 18.00
N ALA A 362 -12.00 -15.73 18.11
CA ALA A 362 -10.98 -15.41 19.10
C ALA A 362 -9.58 -15.78 18.58
N LEU A 363 -8.55 -15.01 18.99
CA LEU A 363 -7.17 -15.25 18.57
C LEU A 363 -6.69 -16.64 19.00
N TRP A 364 -6.08 -17.38 18.07
CA TRP A 364 -5.41 -18.64 18.38
C TRP A 364 -4.07 -18.38 19.10
N ILE A 365 -4.16 -18.11 20.41
CA ILE A 365 -3.09 -17.52 21.21
C ILE A 365 -1.80 -18.34 21.24
N GLY A 366 -1.89 -19.68 21.28
CA GLY A 366 -0.73 -20.56 21.35
C GLY A 366 0.21 -20.37 20.15
N PRO A 367 -0.24 -20.65 18.91
CA PRO A 367 0.53 -20.37 17.70
C PRO A 367 0.93 -18.90 17.53
N ALA A 368 0.05 -17.95 17.90
CA ALA A 368 0.35 -16.53 17.86
C ALA A 368 1.58 -16.19 18.72
N MET A 369 1.62 -16.66 19.99
CA MET A 369 2.72 -16.40 20.90
C MET A 369 4.03 -17.07 20.48
N ILE A 370 3.97 -18.26 19.87
CA ILE A 370 5.16 -18.90 19.28
C ILE A 370 5.74 -18.02 18.18
N LEU A 371 4.89 -17.51 17.28
CA LEU A 371 5.34 -16.60 16.23
C LEU A 371 5.87 -15.29 16.81
N VAL A 372 5.23 -14.70 17.81
CA VAL A 372 5.75 -13.49 18.49
C VAL A 372 7.15 -13.75 19.04
N ALA A 373 7.39 -14.87 19.72
CA ALA A 373 8.71 -15.21 20.24
C ALA A 373 9.76 -15.35 19.13
N ILE A 374 9.42 -16.00 18.01
CA ILE A 374 10.28 -16.10 16.83
C ILE A 374 10.56 -14.70 16.25
N GLY A 375 9.52 -13.88 16.11
CA GLY A 375 9.60 -12.51 15.61
C GLY A 375 10.56 -11.66 16.45
N ILE A 376 10.43 -11.70 17.79
CA ILE A 376 11.34 -11.01 18.72
C ILE A 376 12.79 -11.46 18.52
N GLY A 377 13.01 -12.78 18.42
CA GLY A 377 14.34 -13.34 18.17
C GLY A 377 14.96 -12.85 16.86
N LEU A 378 14.17 -12.84 15.77
CA LEU A 378 14.59 -12.34 14.46
C LEU A 378 14.87 -10.84 14.49
N THR A 379 14.01 -10.04 15.14
CA THR A 379 14.23 -8.60 15.31
C THR A 379 15.51 -8.33 16.09
N ALA A 380 15.75 -9.03 17.19
CA ALA A 380 16.97 -8.87 17.99
C ALA A 380 18.23 -9.19 17.18
N LEU A 381 18.20 -10.27 16.40
CA LEU A 381 19.29 -10.65 15.49
C LEU A 381 19.51 -9.60 14.40
N ALA A 382 18.43 -9.11 13.79
CA ALA A 382 18.46 -8.10 12.75
C ALA A 382 19.09 -6.79 13.25
N LEU A 383 18.70 -6.31 14.43
CA LEU A 383 19.26 -5.11 15.05
C LEU A 383 20.76 -5.26 15.33
N LYS A 384 21.19 -6.43 15.80
CA LYS A 384 22.61 -6.76 16.01
C LYS A 384 23.39 -6.76 14.69
N ASN A 385 22.81 -7.30 13.62
CA ASN A 385 23.44 -7.36 12.30
C ASN A 385 23.51 -5.96 11.66
N LEU A 386 22.44 -5.17 11.76
CA LEU A 386 22.38 -3.82 11.23
C LEU A 386 23.42 -2.91 11.91
N ARG A 387 23.62 -3.05 13.24
CA ARG A 387 24.69 -2.36 13.97
C ARG A 387 26.09 -2.67 13.42
N LYS A 388 26.30 -3.88 12.91
CA LYS A 388 27.59 -4.35 12.37
C LYS A 388 27.74 -4.10 10.87
N ALA A 389 26.73 -3.53 10.21
CA ALA A 389 26.74 -3.35 8.76
C ALA A 389 27.73 -2.27 8.30
N ASN A 390 28.12 -1.31 9.16
CA ASN A 390 29.12 -0.28 8.88
C ASN A 390 28.91 0.45 7.53
N ASN A 391 27.66 0.81 7.20
CA ASN A 391 27.26 1.43 5.93
C ASN A 391 27.45 0.56 4.67
N GLU A 392 27.73 -0.73 4.82
CA GLU A 392 27.81 -1.65 3.68
C GLU A 392 26.39 -2.03 3.22
N ASP A 393 26.01 -1.56 2.02
CA ASP A 393 24.64 -1.65 1.48
C ASP A 393 24.05 -3.06 1.58
N ARG A 394 24.78 -4.08 1.14
CA ARG A 394 24.33 -5.47 1.18
C ARG A 394 24.04 -5.98 2.59
N LYS A 395 24.87 -5.61 3.57
CA LYS A 395 24.67 -6.00 4.97
C LYS A 395 23.49 -5.25 5.57
N GLU A 396 23.33 -3.96 5.26
CA GLU A 396 22.16 -3.18 5.65
C GLU A 396 20.88 -3.82 5.10
N VAL A 397 20.83 -4.09 3.79
CA VAL A 397 19.68 -4.71 3.13
C VAL A 397 19.34 -6.07 3.74
N THR A 398 20.33 -6.94 3.94
CA THR A 398 20.09 -8.28 4.52
C THR A 398 19.57 -8.19 5.95
N ALA A 399 20.13 -7.28 6.77
CA ALA A 399 19.67 -7.07 8.14
C ALA A 399 18.27 -6.43 8.17
N LEU A 400 17.96 -5.51 7.26
CA LEU A 400 16.64 -4.91 7.12
C LEU A 400 15.59 -5.92 6.65
N MET A 401 15.95 -6.89 5.81
CA MET A 401 15.04 -8.01 5.44
C MET A 401 14.67 -8.84 6.68
N GLN A 402 15.65 -9.16 7.53
CA GLN A 402 15.42 -9.86 8.79
C GLN A 402 14.57 -9.03 9.75
N PHE A 403 14.85 -7.72 9.86
CA PHE A 403 14.08 -6.80 10.68
C PHE A 403 12.63 -6.72 10.19
N SER A 404 12.44 -6.57 8.88
CA SER A 404 11.12 -6.49 8.25
C SER A 404 10.30 -7.75 8.57
N PHE A 405 10.90 -8.93 8.43
CA PHE A 405 10.20 -10.16 8.73
C PHE A 405 9.90 -10.32 10.23
N GLY A 406 10.90 -10.12 11.09
CA GLY A 406 10.76 -10.30 12.53
C GLY A 406 9.78 -9.31 13.15
N TRP A 407 9.97 -8.00 12.88
CA TRP A 407 9.14 -6.96 13.47
C TRP A 407 7.70 -7.01 12.96
N GLN A 408 7.48 -7.47 11.73
CA GLN A 408 6.12 -7.67 11.22
C GLN A 408 5.37 -8.73 11.99
N ILE A 409 5.99 -9.87 12.27
CA ILE A 409 5.38 -10.93 13.06
C ILE A 409 5.04 -10.40 14.46
N VAL A 410 5.97 -9.66 15.08
CA VAL A 410 5.76 -9.03 16.39
C VAL A 410 4.64 -8.01 16.33
N ALA A 411 4.60 -7.16 15.31
CA ALA A 411 3.57 -6.15 15.17
C ALA A 411 2.20 -6.79 14.98
N VAL A 412 2.04 -7.70 14.02
CA VAL A 412 0.75 -8.36 13.73
C VAL A 412 0.27 -9.17 14.94
N PHE A 413 1.04 -10.16 15.39
CA PHE A 413 0.58 -11.07 16.44
C PHE A 413 0.76 -10.53 17.84
N GLY A 414 1.76 -9.71 18.09
CA GLY A 414 1.92 -9.03 19.38
C GLY A 414 0.79 -8.04 19.59
N GLY A 415 0.41 -7.27 18.57
CA GLY A 415 -0.73 -6.37 18.65
C GLY A 415 -2.06 -7.09 18.81
N LEU A 416 -2.31 -8.17 18.06
CA LEU A 416 -3.52 -8.99 18.27
C LEU A 416 -3.54 -9.66 19.65
N SER A 417 -2.37 -10.09 20.16
CA SER A 417 -2.29 -10.68 21.50
C SER A 417 -2.56 -9.63 22.58
N LEU A 418 -2.11 -8.39 22.40
CA LEU A 418 -2.46 -7.28 23.29
C LEU A 418 -3.97 -7.00 23.24
N LEU A 419 -4.54 -6.91 22.04
CA LEU A 419 -5.98 -6.69 21.84
C LEU A 419 -6.84 -7.85 22.37
N SER A 420 -6.34 -9.08 22.39
CA SER A 420 -7.07 -10.21 23.01
C SER A 420 -7.24 -10.08 24.53
N LEU A 421 -6.53 -9.15 25.17
CA LEU A 421 -6.74 -8.79 26.58
C LEU A 421 -7.84 -7.75 26.77
N SER A 422 -8.32 -7.11 25.69
CA SER A 422 -9.45 -6.18 25.73
C SER A 422 -10.78 -6.93 25.60
N SER A 423 -11.90 -6.22 25.74
CA SER A 423 -13.24 -6.76 25.49
C SER A 423 -13.66 -6.72 24.01
N LEU A 424 -12.77 -6.33 23.09
CA LEU A 424 -13.06 -6.28 21.67
C LEU A 424 -13.22 -7.68 21.08
N ALA A 425 -14.23 -7.87 20.23
CA ALA A 425 -14.35 -9.07 19.41
C ALA A 425 -13.19 -9.16 18.39
N MET A 426 -12.96 -10.36 17.86
CA MET A 426 -11.81 -10.64 16.99
C MET A 426 -11.82 -9.84 15.69
N ASP A 427 -13.00 -9.58 15.13
CA ASP A 427 -13.20 -8.73 13.95
C ASP A 427 -12.75 -7.29 14.24
N TYR A 428 -13.25 -6.66 15.30
CA TYR A 428 -12.83 -5.32 15.72
C TYR A 428 -11.35 -5.26 16.14
N SER A 429 -10.82 -6.33 16.73
CA SER A 429 -9.39 -6.44 17.05
C SER A 429 -8.53 -6.51 15.78
N ALA A 430 -8.96 -7.29 14.78
CA ALA A 430 -8.29 -7.34 13.48
C ALA A 430 -8.33 -5.99 12.78
N MET A 431 -9.47 -5.28 12.83
CA MET A 431 -9.61 -3.92 12.32
C MET A 431 -8.68 -2.94 13.04
N ALA A 432 -8.67 -2.95 14.37
CA ALA A 432 -7.83 -2.09 15.20
C ALA A 432 -6.35 -2.30 14.89
N GLN A 433 -5.93 -3.56 14.77
CA GLN A 433 -4.55 -3.89 14.45
C GLN A 433 -4.17 -3.57 13.00
N ALA A 434 -5.07 -3.82 12.04
CA ALA A 434 -4.87 -3.46 10.64
C ALA A 434 -4.64 -1.96 10.49
N SER A 435 -5.45 -1.16 11.18
CA SER A 435 -5.29 0.29 11.28
C SER A 435 -3.95 0.65 11.94
N ALA A 436 -3.69 0.08 13.13
CA ALA A 436 -2.51 0.37 13.92
C ALA A 436 -1.19 0.12 13.20
N ILE A 437 -1.13 -0.71 12.15
CA ILE A 437 0.13 -0.93 11.43
C ILE A 437 0.05 -0.55 9.95
N SER A 438 -1.12 -0.08 9.47
CA SER A 438 -1.36 0.25 8.06
C SER A 438 -1.03 -0.90 7.09
N HIS A 439 -1.37 -2.13 7.47
CA HIS A 439 -0.90 -3.34 6.82
C HIS A 439 -1.67 -3.74 5.55
N PHE A 440 -1.04 -3.73 4.38
CA PHE A 440 -1.72 -4.18 3.14
C PHE A 440 -2.35 -5.58 3.24
N GLY A 441 -1.61 -6.56 3.77
CA GLY A 441 -2.12 -7.93 3.91
C GLY A 441 -3.35 -8.07 4.81
N LEU A 442 -3.34 -7.48 6.01
CA LEU A 442 -4.47 -7.58 6.95
C LEU A 442 -5.67 -6.79 6.44
N PHE A 443 -5.46 -5.63 5.81
CA PHE A 443 -6.52 -4.90 5.12
C PHE A 443 -7.21 -5.74 4.06
N ALA A 444 -6.44 -6.38 3.20
CA ALA A 444 -6.99 -7.20 2.13
C ALA A 444 -7.73 -8.42 2.67
N ALA A 445 -7.24 -9.06 3.74
CA ALA A 445 -7.96 -10.14 4.40
C ALA A 445 -9.32 -9.68 4.94
N ILE A 446 -9.39 -8.50 5.56
CA ILE A 446 -10.67 -7.92 5.98
C ILE A 446 -11.53 -7.59 4.74
N GLN A 447 -10.94 -7.07 3.66
CA GLN A 447 -11.65 -6.64 2.44
C GLN A 447 -12.30 -7.79 1.70
N GLU A 448 -11.62 -8.93 1.67
CA GLU A 448 -12.11 -10.15 1.07
C GLU A 448 -13.01 -10.95 2.03
N GLY A 449 -13.34 -10.40 3.21
CA GLY A 449 -14.38 -10.92 4.09
C GLY A 449 -13.92 -11.94 5.14
N MET A 450 -12.61 -12.13 5.36
CA MET A 450 -12.08 -13.09 6.36
C MET A 450 -12.66 -12.85 7.76
N PHE A 451 -12.94 -11.60 8.12
CA PHE A 451 -13.46 -11.19 9.43
C PHE A 451 -14.94 -10.75 9.37
N GLY A 452 -15.68 -11.19 8.35
CA GLY A 452 -17.09 -10.87 8.18
C GLY A 452 -17.37 -9.61 7.35
N THR A 453 -18.63 -9.45 6.97
CA THR A 453 -19.10 -8.38 6.07
C THR A 453 -19.14 -7.01 6.73
N GLU A 454 -19.43 -6.93 8.03
CA GLU A 454 -19.44 -5.65 8.75
C GLU A 454 -18.05 -5.03 8.82
N ALA A 455 -17.04 -5.83 9.19
CA ALA A 455 -15.65 -5.40 9.21
C ALA A 455 -15.16 -4.98 7.82
N SER A 456 -15.61 -5.64 6.75
CA SER A 456 -15.23 -5.30 5.37
C SER A 456 -15.81 -3.97 4.90
N LEU A 457 -17.03 -3.63 5.32
CA LEU A 457 -17.68 -2.35 5.00
C LEU A 457 -17.01 -1.15 5.69
N LEU A 458 -16.37 -1.37 6.84
CA LEU A 458 -15.69 -0.32 7.59
C LEU A 458 -14.26 -0.05 7.09
N ILE A 459 -13.75 -0.84 6.13
CA ILE A 459 -12.36 -0.74 5.65
C ILE A 459 -11.95 0.63 5.15
N PRO A 460 -12.74 1.36 4.32
CA PRO A 460 -12.32 2.67 3.87
C PRO A 460 -12.04 3.61 5.05
N PHE A 461 -12.78 3.43 6.15
CA PHE A 461 -12.55 4.12 7.40
C PHE A 461 -11.34 3.57 8.19
N ILE A 462 -11.14 2.25 8.26
CA ILE A 462 -9.92 1.66 8.84
C ILE A 462 -8.67 2.13 8.07
N PHE A 463 -8.80 2.34 6.76
CA PHE A 463 -7.78 2.91 5.88
C PHE A 463 -7.71 4.43 5.95
N SER A 464 -8.60 5.13 6.65
CA SER A 464 -8.46 6.57 6.91
C SER A 464 -7.89 6.87 8.30
N MET A 465 -8.05 5.98 9.26
CA MET A 465 -7.56 6.18 10.63
C MET A 465 -6.03 6.28 10.79
N PRO A 466 -5.20 5.48 10.08
CA PRO A 466 -3.74 5.58 10.22
C PRO A 466 -3.17 6.92 9.74
N PHE A 467 -4.01 7.68 9.05
CA PHE A 467 -3.65 8.92 8.41
C PHE A 467 -3.76 10.13 9.34
N LEU A 468 -4.24 9.94 10.58
CA LEU A 468 -4.05 10.89 11.66
C LEU A 468 -2.57 10.98 12.08
N VAL A 469 -1.81 9.89 11.94
CA VAL A 469 -0.39 9.83 12.33
C VAL A 469 0.54 10.09 11.14
N HIS A 470 0.14 9.74 9.92
CA HIS A 470 0.97 9.93 8.72
C HIS A 470 1.49 11.36 8.52
N PRO A 471 0.75 12.44 8.83
CA PRO A 471 1.30 13.78 8.85
C PRO A 471 2.53 13.93 9.71
N ILE A 472 2.52 13.34 10.90
CA ILE A 472 3.66 13.37 11.82
C ILE A 472 4.82 12.55 11.23
N VAL A 473 4.54 11.38 10.66
CA VAL A 473 5.55 10.48 10.06
C VAL A 473 6.23 11.11 8.86
N PHE A 474 5.45 11.55 7.88
CA PHE A 474 5.95 12.17 6.67
C PHE A 474 6.61 13.51 6.97
N TYR A 475 6.16 14.22 8.01
CA TYR A 475 6.86 15.39 8.50
C TYR A 475 8.25 15.02 9.04
N MET A 476 8.34 13.98 9.87
CA MET A 476 9.61 13.50 10.44
C MET A 476 10.59 13.01 9.36
N PHE A 477 10.09 12.27 8.36
CA PHE A 477 10.91 11.88 7.20
C PHE A 477 11.29 13.08 6.33
N GLY A 478 10.39 14.04 6.11
CA GLY A 478 10.72 15.29 5.41
C GLY A 478 11.84 16.06 6.11
N LYS A 479 11.79 16.15 7.46
CA LYS A 479 12.87 16.73 8.28
C LYS A 479 14.16 15.93 8.20
N ALA A 480 14.07 14.60 8.09
CA ALA A 480 15.24 13.76 7.85
C ALA A 480 15.86 14.08 6.48
N MET A 481 15.05 14.24 5.44
CA MET A 481 15.50 14.56 4.09
C MET A 481 16.09 15.97 3.95
N GLU A 482 15.71 16.91 4.83
CA GLU A 482 16.38 18.22 4.97
C GLU A 482 17.75 18.13 5.67
N ARG A 483 18.05 17.01 6.36
CA ARG A 483 19.26 16.79 7.15
C ARG A 483 20.06 15.59 6.64
N ASP A 484 20.21 15.48 5.32
CA ASP A 484 20.98 14.41 4.65
C ASP A 484 20.55 12.97 5.05
N GLY A 485 19.27 12.82 5.37
CA GLY A 485 18.65 11.55 5.77
C GLY A 485 18.62 11.32 7.29
N GLU A 486 19.24 12.16 8.12
CA GLU A 486 19.27 11.97 9.57
C GLU A 486 17.96 12.40 10.24
N MET A 487 17.16 11.43 10.65
CA MET A 487 15.87 11.66 11.29
C MET A 487 16.04 12.19 12.73
N PRO A 488 15.22 13.16 13.17
CA PRO A 488 15.27 13.66 14.55
C PRO A 488 14.98 12.55 15.59
N VAL A 489 15.96 12.24 16.43
CA VAL A 489 15.89 11.08 17.34
C VAL A 489 14.95 11.29 18.53
N LYS A 490 15.00 12.46 19.19
CA LYS A 490 14.18 12.72 20.40
C LYS A 490 12.67 12.60 20.14
N PRO A 491 12.11 13.21 19.07
CA PRO A 491 10.69 13.08 18.80
C PRO A 491 10.27 11.62 18.54
N VAL A 492 11.11 10.80 17.91
CA VAL A 492 10.81 9.37 17.71
C VAL A 492 10.58 8.65 19.04
N TYR A 493 11.48 8.83 20.02
CA TYR A 493 11.31 8.19 21.33
C TYR A 493 10.09 8.71 22.09
N VAL A 494 9.80 10.01 22.00
CA VAL A 494 8.60 10.59 22.62
C VAL A 494 7.33 10.01 22.01
N LEU A 495 7.25 9.94 20.67
CA LEU A 495 6.11 9.37 19.96
C LEU A 495 5.94 7.88 20.23
N ALA A 496 7.04 7.12 20.30
CA ALA A 496 7.01 5.70 20.67
C ALA A 496 6.46 5.50 22.10
N ALA A 497 6.88 6.33 23.07
CA ALA A 497 6.39 6.28 24.44
C ALA A 497 4.91 6.66 24.54
N ILE A 498 4.48 7.72 23.83
CA ILE A 498 3.06 8.10 23.74
C ILE A 498 2.24 6.97 23.13
N GLY A 499 2.73 6.34 22.06
CA GLY A 499 2.09 5.20 21.43
C GLY A 499 1.93 4.02 22.37
N LEU A 500 2.98 3.68 23.14
CA LEU A 500 2.91 2.60 24.12
C LEU A 500 1.86 2.87 25.21
N VAL A 501 1.91 4.05 25.84
CA VAL A 501 0.96 4.41 26.90
C VAL A 501 -0.46 4.43 26.36
N GLY A 502 -0.68 5.06 25.21
CA GLY A 502 -2.01 5.15 24.61
C GLY A 502 -2.56 3.81 24.15
N ALA A 503 -1.72 2.92 23.62
CA ALA A 503 -2.13 1.56 23.27
C ALA A 503 -2.54 0.75 24.50
N LEU A 504 -1.81 0.88 25.63
CA LEU A 504 -2.18 0.22 26.89
C LEU A 504 -3.48 0.77 27.48
N VAL A 505 -3.68 2.09 27.43
CA VAL A 505 -4.95 2.72 27.86
C VAL A 505 -6.11 2.21 27.00
N ALA A 506 -5.91 2.06 25.69
CA ALA A 506 -6.92 1.56 24.77
C ALA A 506 -7.40 0.14 25.09
N LEU A 507 -6.61 -0.69 25.81
CA LEU A 507 -7.02 -2.03 26.21
C LEU A 507 -8.04 -2.05 27.35
N VAL A 508 -8.16 -0.93 28.08
CA VAL A 508 -9.02 -0.79 29.27
C VAL A 508 -10.24 0.10 28.99
N LEU A 509 -10.27 0.77 27.84
CA LEU A 509 -11.42 1.51 27.31
C LEU A 509 -12.37 0.58 26.56
#